data_AF-A0A973I580-F1
#
_entry.id   AF-A0A973I580-F1
#
_cell.length_a   1.000
_cell.length_b   1.000
_cell.length_c   1.000
_cell.angle_alpha   90.00
_cell.angle_beta   90.00
_cell.angle_gamma   90.00
#
_symmetry.space_group_name_H-M   'P 1'
#
loop_
_entity.id
_entity.type
_entity.pdbx_description
1 polymer ?
#
loop_
_entity_poly.entity_id
_entity_poly.type
_entity_poly.pdbx_seq_one_letter_code
_entity_poly.pdbx_strand_id
1 'polypeptide(L)'
;MYRLIFLSIFIVSGCSNSPKIAFEQLSQAAICCQTFGHLTAVKMTARQQHNIVINNHNQVRMFDLGVSYFELLELPQASSSVFIRSWVPQDSVTGADLFYPVLLLLDRDLKIITTVRPIQAWPDGFQFYLTDSILPKMYMTTTMNLPSAARYAVVHTDYNKINATTLDLYGLPVIFSAQGQLTFWFE
;
A
#
# COMPACT_ATOMS: atom_id res chain seq x y z
N MET A 1 -41.36 -0.11 -39.97
CA MET A 1 -41.02 -0.54 -38.60
C MET A 1 -39.50 -0.54 -38.45
N TYR A 2 -38.91 0.53 -37.91
CA TYR A 2 -37.47 0.57 -37.59
C TYR A 2 -37.30 0.35 -36.08
N ARG A 3 -36.65 -0.75 -35.69
CA ARG A 3 -36.25 -1.03 -34.31
C ARG A 3 -35.01 -0.20 -33.99
N LEU A 4 -35.16 0.82 -33.17
CA LEU A 4 -34.05 1.53 -32.53
C LEU A 4 -33.50 0.65 -31.39
N ILE A 5 -32.29 0.12 -31.59
CA ILE A 5 -31.52 -0.57 -30.54
C ILE A 5 -30.83 0.52 -29.72
N PHE A 6 -31.33 0.78 -28.51
CA PHE A 6 -30.66 1.62 -27.52
C PHE A 6 -29.44 0.84 -26.99
N LEU A 7 -28.26 1.16 -27.52
CA LEU A 7 -26.98 0.68 -27.02
C LEU A 7 -26.62 1.51 -25.78
N SER A 8 -27.03 1.05 -24.60
CA SER A 8 -26.63 1.65 -23.33
C SER A 8 -25.14 1.38 -23.08
N ILE A 9 -24.31 2.34 -23.46
CA ILE A 9 -22.89 2.37 -23.13
C ILE A 9 -22.78 2.67 -21.63
N PHE A 10 -22.68 1.63 -20.80
CA PHE A 10 -22.24 1.76 -19.42
C PHE A 10 -20.73 2.06 -19.42
N ILE A 11 -20.40 3.35 -19.49
CA ILE A 11 -19.05 3.83 -19.21
C ILE A 11 -18.88 3.72 -17.70
N VAL A 12 -18.41 2.57 -17.20
CA VAL A 12 -17.94 2.47 -15.82
C VAL A 12 -16.59 3.19 -15.78
N SER A 13 -16.63 4.51 -15.68
CA SER A 13 -15.49 5.30 -15.23
C SER A 13 -15.16 4.81 -13.83
N GLY A 14 -14.11 3.98 -13.71
CA GLY A 14 -13.56 3.60 -12.42
C GLY A 14 -13.16 4.88 -11.70
N CYS A 15 -13.98 5.30 -10.75
CA CYS A 15 -13.67 6.44 -9.90
C CYS A 15 -12.52 6.01 -9.02
N SER A 16 -11.32 6.53 -9.28
CA SER A 16 -10.29 6.56 -8.26
C SER A 16 -10.84 7.38 -7.09
N ASN A 17 -10.94 6.74 -5.94
CA ASN A 17 -11.44 7.37 -4.73
C ASN A 17 -10.35 8.32 -4.22
N SER A 18 -10.70 9.59 -4.02
CA SER A 18 -9.80 10.54 -3.32
C SER A 18 -9.35 9.99 -1.95
N PRO A 19 -8.24 10.49 -1.37
CA PRO A 19 -7.73 10.00 -0.08
C PRO A 19 -8.77 10.14 1.03
N LYS A 20 -9.58 11.21 0.93
CA LYS A 20 -10.69 11.49 1.84
C LYS A 20 -11.75 10.40 1.81
N ILE A 21 -12.18 9.98 0.62
CA ILE A 21 -13.17 8.90 0.46
C ILE A 21 -12.58 7.59 0.97
N ALA A 22 -11.32 7.29 0.62
CA ALA A 22 -10.64 6.09 1.09
C ALA A 22 -10.54 6.04 2.63
N PHE A 23 -10.30 7.20 3.27
CA PHE A 23 -10.28 7.34 4.72
C PHE A 23 -11.67 7.16 5.35
N GLU A 24 -12.70 7.79 4.79
CA GLU A 24 -14.08 7.64 5.26
C GLU A 24 -14.53 6.18 5.18
N GLN A 25 -14.23 5.49 4.06
CA GLN A 25 -14.51 4.07 3.90
C GLN A 25 -13.78 3.21 4.95
N LEU A 26 -12.50 3.47 5.21
CA LEU A 26 -11.73 2.77 6.23
C LEU A 26 -12.32 2.98 7.64
N SER A 27 -12.74 4.22 7.96
CA SER A 27 -13.29 4.56 9.26
C SER A 27 -14.60 3.83 9.59
N GLN A 28 -15.33 3.38 8.56
CA GLN A 28 -16.60 2.66 8.67
C GLN A 28 -16.45 1.15 8.47
N ALA A 29 -15.26 0.67 8.08
CA ALA A 29 -15.04 -0.73 7.76
C ALA A 29 -15.06 -1.61 9.02
N ALA A 30 -15.67 -2.79 8.91
CA ALA A 30 -15.73 -3.74 10.00
C ALA A 30 -14.35 -4.37 10.26
N ILE A 31 -13.89 -4.32 11.51
CA ILE A 31 -12.64 -4.96 11.94
C ILE A 31 -12.84 -6.48 11.95
N CYS A 32 -11.99 -7.22 11.22
CA CYS A 32 -12.27 -8.62 10.91
C CYS A 32 -11.56 -9.65 11.80
N CYS A 33 -10.42 -9.35 12.42
CA CYS A 33 -9.63 -10.39 13.09
C CYS A 33 -8.84 -9.90 14.31
N GLN A 34 -8.82 -10.75 15.36
CA GLN A 34 -8.01 -10.54 16.56
C GLN A 34 -6.61 -11.20 16.43
N THR A 35 -6.47 -12.24 15.61
CA THR A 35 -5.20 -12.98 15.42
C THR A 35 -4.89 -13.17 13.93
N PHE A 36 -3.64 -13.52 13.62
CA PHE A 36 -3.18 -13.77 12.24
C PHE A 36 -3.30 -15.24 11.81
N GLY A 37 -3.60 -16.16 12.74
CA GLY A 37 -3.49 -17.61 12.53
C GLY A 37 -4.42 -18.23 11.48
N HIS A 38 -5.49 -17.52 11.09
CA HIS A 38 -6.45 -18.00 10.09
C HIS A 38 -6.34 -17.25 8.76
N LEU A 39 -5.33 -16.39 8.61
CA LEU A 39 -5.17 -15.57 7.43
C LEU A 39 -4.33 -16.28 6.37
N THR A 40 -4.76 -16.17 5.12
CA THR A 40 -3.98 -16.67 3.99
C THR A 40 -2.89 -15.66 3.66
N ALA A 41 -1.63 -16.10 3.74
CA ALA A 41 -0.50 -15.27 3.35
C ALA A 41 -0.24 -15.33 1.84
N VAL A 42 0.02 -14.18 1.22
CA VAL A 42 0.54 -14.10 -0.14
C VAL A 42 2.01 -14.50 -0.12
N LYS A 43 2.38 -15.53 -0.88
CA LYS A 43 3.76 -16.04 -0.91
C LYS A 43 4.66 -15.14 -1.74
N MET A 44 5.69 -14.59 -1.10
CA MET A 44 6.73 -13.82 -1.77
C MET A 44 7.88 -14.72 -2.21
N THR A 45 8.58 -14.28 -3.25
CA THR A 45 9.77 -14.96 -3.78
C THR A 45 10.91 -13.96 -3.87
N ALA A 46 12.12 -14.41 -3.48
CA ALA A 46 13.31 -13.57 -3.52
C ALA A 46 13.62 -13.15 -4.97
N ARG A 47 14.13 -11.93 -5.11
CA ARG A 47 14.57 -11.34 -6.38
C ARG A 47 13.49 -11.21 -7.47
N GLN A 48 12.22 -11.44 -7.13
CA GLN A 48 11.08 -11.23 -8.03
C GLN A 48 10.25 -10.05 -7.55
N GLN A 49 9.66 -9.32 -8.50
CA GLN A 49 8.74 -8.24 -8.18
C GLN A 49 7.34 -8.79 -7.91
N HIS A 50 6.73 -8.34 -6.81
CA HIS A 50 5.36 -8.70 -6.44
C HIS A 50 4.51 -7.44 -6.36
N ASN A 51 3.43 -7.39 -7.13
CA ASN A 51 2.48 -6.28 -7.09
C ASN A 51 1.34 -6.61 -6.13
N ILE A 52 1.18 -5.77 -5.10
CA ILE A 52 0.14 -5.89 -4.09
C ILE A 52 -0.74 -4.66 -4.17
N VAL A 53 -2.04 -4.86 -4.20
CA VAL A 53 -3.03 -3.78 -4.13
C VAL A 53 -3.68 -3.86 -2.76
N ILE A 54 -3.63 -2.75 -2.01
CA ILE A 54 -4.34 -2.59 -0.75
C ILE A 54 -5.50 -1.64 -1.00
N ASN A 55 -6.73 -2.12 -0.85
CA ASN A 55 -7.94 -1.35 -1.06
C ASN A 55 -9.07 -1.82 -0.12
N ASN A 56 -10.29 -1.33 -0.36
CA ASN A 56 -11.47 -1.67 0.43
C ASN A 56 -11.96 -3.13 0.35
N HIS A 57 -11.33 -3.98 -0.47
CA HIS A 57 -11.58 -5.42 -0.49
C HIS A 57 -10.63 -6.20 0.42
N ASN A 58 -9.57 -5.56 0.91
CA ASN A 58 -8.66 -6.17 1.88
C ASN A 58 -9.30 -6.19 3.27
N GLN A 59 -8.77 -7.07 4.11
CA GLN A 59 -9.16 -7.17 5.50
C GLN A 59 -8.77 -5.93 6.30
N VAL A 60 -9.52 -5.64 7.37
CA VAL A 60 -9.31 -4.47 8.23
C VAL A 60 -9.01 -4.91 9.65
N ARG A 61 -7.96 -4.32 10.23
CA ARG A 61 -7.53 -4.60 11.60
C ARG A 61 -7.17 -3.31 12.34
N MET A 62 -7.34 -3.34 13.66
CA MET A 62 -6.77 -2.35 14.56
C MET A 62 -5.31 -2.73 14.89
N PHE A 63 -4.37 -1.86 14.51
CA PHE A 63 -2.96 -1.93 14.89
C PHE A 63 -2.66 -0.89 15.96
N ASP A 64 -1.45 -0.93 16.55
CA ASP A 64 -0.99 0.12 17.47
C ASP A 64 -0.94 1.50 16.79
N LEU A 65 -0.84 1.52 15.46
CA LEU A 65 -0.84 2.72 14.62
C LEU A 65 -2.25 3.09 14.10
N GLY A 66 -3.30 2.48 14.65
CA GLY A 66 -4.69 2.70 14.26
C GLY A 66 -5.23 1.67 13.28
N VAL A 67 -6.43 1.94 12.77
CA VAL A 67 -7.15 1.05 11.84
C VAL A 67 -6.50 1.12 10.46
N SER A 68 -6.32 -0.03 9.79
CA SER A 68 -5.83 -0.06 8.42
C SER A 68 -6.36 -1.28 7.66
N TYR A 69 -6.54 -1.11 6.35
CA TYR A 69 -6.52 -2.23 5.41
C TYR A 69 -5.14 -2.89 5.46
N PHE A 70 -5.07 -4.21 5.29
CA PHE A 70 -3.79 -4.90 5.33
C PHE A 70 -3.74 -6.13 4.43
N GLU A 71 -2.52 -6.57 4.12
CA GLU A 71 -2.23 -7.84 3.46
C GLU A 71 -1.17 -8.61 4.24
N LEU A 72 -1.34 -9.93 4.38
CA LEU A 72 -0.35 -10.80 5.03
C LEU A 72 0.57 -11.39 3.96
N LEU A 73 1.87 -11.22 4.11
CA LEU A 73 2.90 -11.68 3.20
C LEU A 73 3.72 -12.79 3.89
N GLU A 74 3.94 -13.91 3.20
CA GLU A 74 4.95 -14.90 3.60
C GLU A 74 6.27 -14.54 2.95
N LEU A 75 7.28 -14.26 3.77
CA LEU A 75 8.58 -13.77 3.32
C LEU A 75 9.42 -14.89 2.68
N PRO A 76 10.26 -14.59 1.67
CA PRO A 76 11.21 -15.57 1.18
C PRO A 76 12.22 -15.94 2.26
N GLN A 77 12.81 -17.14 2.17
CA GLN A 77 13.83 -17.53 3.12
C GLN A 77 15.08 -16.64 2.98
N ALA A 78 15.67 -16.29 4.12
CA ALA A 78 16.95 -15.58 4.22
C ALA A 78 16.98 -14.15 3.69
N SER A 79 15.83 -13.49 3.52
CA SER A 79 15.83 -12.08 3.12
C SER A 79 16.20 -11.13 4.25
N SER A 80 17.19 -10.29 3.98
CA SER A 80 17.70 -9.30 4.95
C SER A 80 17.07 -7.92 4.79
N SER A 81 16.51 -7.66 3.61
CA SER A 81 15.91 -6.38 3.26
C SER A 81 14.73 -6.58 2.31
N VAL A 82 13.88 -5.56 2.24
CA VAL A 82 12.83 -5.44 1.24
C VAL A 82 12.82 -4.02 0.68
N PHE A 83 12.64 -3.93 -0.63
CA PHE A 83 12.43 -2.70 -1.36
C PHE A 83 10.97 -2.64 -1.74
N ILE A 84 10.34 -1.50 -1.43
CA ILE A 84 8.92 -1.27 -1.68
C ILE A 84 8.80 -0.01 -2.51
N ARG A 85 8.13 -0.11 -3.65
CA ARG A 85 7.66 1.04 -4.42
C ARG A 85 6.18 1.25 -4.10
N SER A 86 5.82 2.44 -3.67
CA SER A 86 4.44 2.87 -3.50
C SER A 86 4.06 3.78 -4.65
N TRP A 87 3.09 3.36 -5.45
CA TRP A 87 2.71 4.05 -6.67
C TRP A 87 1.63 5.10 -6.42
N VAL A 88 1.79 6.24 -7.08
CA VAL A 88 0.74 7.26 -7.18
C VAL A 88 -0.22 6.87 -8.31
N PRO A 89 -1.55 6.83 -8.08
CA PRO A 89 -2.55 6.57 -9.12
C PRO A 89 -2.46 7.56 -10.28
N GLN A 90 -2.57 7.03 -11.49
CA GLN A 90 -2.26 7.73 -12.74
C GLN A 90 -3.20 8.90 -13.08
N ASP A 91 -4.32 9.04 -12.38
CA ASP A 91 -5.39 10.02 -12.61
C ASP A 91 -5.40 11.18 -11.61
N SER A 92 -4.44 11.24 -10.69
CA SER A 92 -4.38 12.28 -9.67
C SER A 92 -3.62 13.53 -10.14
N VAL A 93 -4.30 14.37 -10.93
CA VAL A 93 -3.77 15.65 -11.47
C VAL A 93 -3.68 16.74 -10.37
N THR A 94 -4.41 16.57 -9.25
CA THR A 94 -4.35 17.45 -8.07
C THR A 94 -4.50 16.61 -6.80
N GLY A 95 -3.49 16.62 -5.92
CA GLY A 95 -3.49 15.78 -4.72
C GLY A 95 -3.29 14.31 -5.07
N ALA A 96 -2.03 13.92 -5.24
CA ALA A 96 -1.64 12.54 -5.53
C ALA A 96 -1.88 11.62 -4.33
N ASP A 97 -2.57 10.50 -4.51
CA ASP A 97 -2.79 9.50 -3.46
C ASP A 97 -1.56 8.60 -3.32
N LEU A 98 -1.03 8.46 -2.11
CA LEU A 98 0.14 7.61 -1.87
C LEU A 98 -0.08 6.68 -0.69
N PHE A 99 0.21 5.39 -0.85
CA PHE A 99 0.24 4.49 0.30
C PHE A 99 1.54 4.69 1.10
N TYR A 100 1.44 4.79 2.43
CA TYR A 100 2.60 4.82 3.32
C TYR A 100 2.84 3.42 3.90
N PRO A 101 3.75 2.60 3.34
CA PRO A 101 3.85 1.20 3.72
C PRO A 101 4.53 1.05 5.08
N VAL A 102 3.85 0.46 6.04
CA VAL A 102 4.40 -0.01 7.32
C VAL A 102 4.36 -1.53 7.31
N LEU A 103 5.42 -2.18 7.82
CA LEU A 103 5.44 -3.63 7.99
C LEU A 103 5.44 -3.99 9.46
N LEU A 104 4.45 -4.78 9.88
CA LEU A 104 4.48 -5.51 11.14
C LEU A 104 5.09 -6.89 10.87
N LEU A 105 6.30 -7.12 11.37
CA LEU A 105 7.07 -8.34 11.12
C LEU A 105 6.74 -9.39 12.17
N LEU A 106 6.46 -10.61 11.69
CA LEU A 106 6.06 -11.73 12.52
C LEU A 106 7.04 -12.90 12.38
N ASP A 107 7.19 -13.69 13.43
CA ASP A 107 7.96 -14.94 13.41
C ASP A 107 7.16 -16.11 12.78
N ARG A 108 7.72 -17.33 12.84
CA ARG A 108 7.06 -18.53 12.29
C ARG A 108 5.78 -18.93 13.02
N ASP A 109 5.60 -18.50 14.27
CA ASP A 109 4.41 -18.73 15.08
C ASP A 109 3.39 -17.57 14.92
N LEU A 110 3.62 -16.66 13.96
CA LEU A 110 2.83 -15.44 13.75
C LEU A 110 2.82 -14.49 14.96
N LYS A 111 3.85 -14.56 15.82
CA LYS A 111 4.04 -13.61 16.91
C LYS A 111 4.76 -12.37 16.40
N ILE A 112 4.38 -11.21 16.93
CA ILE A 112 4.97 -9.93 16.55
C ILE A 112 6.42 -9.88 17.03
N ILE A 113 7.34 -9.58 16.11
CA ILE A 113 8.74 -9.30 16.39
C ILE A 113 8.94 -7.79 16.56
N THR A 114 8.53 -7.03 15.54
CA THR A 114 8.71 -5.57 15.49
C THR A 114 7.86 -4.95 14.39
N THR A 115 7.67 -3.64 14.46
CA THR A 115 7.15 -2.82 13.36
C THR A 115 8.30 -2.06 12.72
N VAL A 116 8.38 -2.07 11.39
CA VAL A 116 9.34 -1.27 10.61
C VAL A 116 8.60 -0.28 9.72
N ARG A 117 9.17 0.92 9.61
CA ARG A 117 8.63 2.05 8.85
C ARG A 117 9.58 2.40 7.70
N PRO A 118 9.09 3.09 6.67
CA PRO A 118 9.92 3.58 5.59
C PRO A 118 11.07 4.43 6.12
N ILE A 119 12.29 4.16 5.67
CA ILE A 119 13.44 5.01 5.94
C ILE A 119 13.26 6.27 5.10
N GLN A 120 13.16 7.42 5.76
CA GLN A 120 13.10 8.70 5.07
C GLN A 120 14.47 9.01 4.46
N ALA A 121 14.48 9.53 3.22
CA ALA A 121 15.71 9.89 2.53
C ALA A 121 16.30 11.22 3.06
N TRP A 122 15.48 12.06 3.69
CA TRP A 122 15.83 13.31 4.35
C TRP A 122 14.86 13.57 5.53
N PRO A 123 15.16 14.50 6.46
CA PRO A 123 14.42 14.66 7.73
C PRO A 123 12.88 14.73 7.60
N ASP A 124 12.36 15.20 6.47
CA ASP A 124 10.92 15.35 6.24
C ASP A 124 10.44 14.83 4.88
N GLY A 125 11.11 13.84 4.28
CA GLY A 125 10.52 13.30 3.05
C GLY A 125 11.20 12.10 2.41
N PHE A 126 10.54 11.70 1.33
CA PHE A 126 10.77 10.44 0.64
C PHE A 126 11.27 10.68 -0.76
N GLN A 127 12.09 9.76 -1.24
CA GLN A 127 12.55 9.81 -2.62
C GLN A 127 11.44 9.33 -3.55
N PHE A 128 10.97 10.26 -4.39
CA PHE A 128 10.03 10.01 -5.47
C PHE A 128 10.78 9.84 -6.79
N TYR A 129 10.16 9.13 -7.73
CA TYR A 129 10.69 8.89 -9.06
C TYR A 129 9.56 8.88 -10.08
N LEU A 130 9.90 9.15 -11.33
CA LEU A 130 9.04 8.93 -12.48
C LEU A 130 9.55 7.73 -13.28
N THR A 131 8.64 6.95 -13.86
CA THR A 131 9.02 5.93 -14.84
C THR A 131 9.38 6.57 -16.18
N ASP A 132 10.38 6.03 -16.86
CA ASP A 132 10.69 6.36 -18.26
C ASP A 132 9.63 5.74 -19.19
N SER A 133 8.49 6.43 -19.32
CA SER A 133 7.37 6.02 -20.17
C SER A 133 6.70 7.23 -20.80
N ILE A 134 6.00 7.01 -21.92
CA ILE A 134 5.15 8.02 -22.57
C ILE A 134 4.06 8.53 -21.61
N LEU A 135 3.61 7.67 -20.68
CA LEU A 135 2.73 8.02 -19.58
C LEU A 135 3.47 7.78 -18.26
N PRO A 136 4.29 8.75 -17.79
CA PRO A 136 5.12 8.56 -16.61
C PRO A 136 4.23 8.31 -15.38
N LYS A 137 4.58 7.29 -14.61
CA LYS A 137 3.98 7.00 -13.31
C LYS A 137 4.93 7.42 -12.21
N MET A 138 4.40 8.09 -11.19
CA MET A 138 5.18 8.47 -10.02
C MET A 138 5.16 7.35 -8.98
N TYR A 139 6.29 7.14 -8.31
CA TYR A 139 6.37 6.23 -7.17
C TYR A 139 7.35 6.72 -6.13
N MET A 140 7.04 6.42 -4.87
CA MET A 140 7.96 6.53 -3.74
C MET A 140 8.72 5.21 -3.58
N THR A 141 10.04 5.24 -3.41
CA THR A 141 10.81 4.05 -3.05
C THR A 141 11.21 4.09 -1.58
N THR A 142 11.07 2.96 -0.89
CA THR A 142 11.61 2.77 0.46
C THR A 142 12.31 1.41 0.57
N THR A 143 13.32 1.37 1.42
CA THR A 143 13.97 0.13 1.86
C THR A 143 13.68 -0.09 3.33
N MET A 144 13.46 -1.33 3.73
CA MET A 144 13.28 -1.72 5.12
C MET A 144 14.13 -2.95 5.43
N ASN A 145 14.75 -2.97 6.60
CA ASN A 145 15.54 -4.10 7.08
C ASN A 145 14.63 -5.15 7.71
N LEU A 146 14.90 -6.42 7.44
CA LEU A 146 14.16 -7.56 7.96
C LEU A 146 15.04 -8.29 8.98
N PRO A 147 14.58 -8.48 10.23
CA PRO A 147 15.25 -9.35 11.18
C PRO A 147 15.30 -10.79 10.64
N SER A 148 16.39 -11.51 10.91
CA SER A 148 16.56 -12.90 10.46
C SER A 148 15.48 -13.87 10.98
N ALA A 149 14.81 -13.52 12.08
CA ALA A 149 13.71 -14.30 12.65
C ALA A 149 12.35 -14.06 11.93
N ALA A 150 12.24 -13.01 11.11
CA ALA A 150 10.98 -12.69 10.44
C ALA A 150 10.63 -13.74 9.37
N ARG A 151 9.39 -14.25 9.44
CA ARG A 151 8.84 -15.18 8.45
C ARG A 151 7.64 -14.62 7.71
N TYR A 152 6.90 -13.72 8.36
CA TYR A 152 5.76 -13.04 7.74
C TYR A 152 5.87 -11.55 7.93
N ALA A 153 5.21 -10.80 7.05
CA ALA A 153 5.01 -9.37 7.20
C ALA A 153 3.55 -9.04 6.96
N VAL A 154 2.95 -8.22 7.83
CA VAL A 154 1.67 -7.58 7.55
C VAL A 154 1.98 -6.19 7.00
N VAL A 155 1.65 -5.96 5.73
CA VAL A 155 1.73 -4.61 5.16
C VAL A 155 0.43 -3.86 5.46
N HIS A 156 0.57 -2.67 6.02
CA HIS A 156 -0.53 -1.76 6.33
C HIS A 156 -0.03 -0.31 6.24
N THR A 157 -0.90 0.68 6.52
CA THR A 157 -0.49 2.09 6.63
C THR A 157 -0.64 2.59 8.07
N ASP A 158 0.05 3.67 8.40
CA ASP A 158 -0.14 4.38 9.67
C ASP A 158 -1.39 5.27 9.56
N TYR A 159 -2.38 5.04 10.42
CA TYR A 159 -3.65 5.77 10.36
C TYR A 159 -3.45 7.28 10.47
N ASN A 160 -2.49 7.73 11.29
CA ASN A 160 -2.21 9.15 11.48
C ASN A 160 -1.48 9.79 10.30
N LYS A 161 -0.98 8.97 9.36
CA LYS A 161 -0.43 9.46 8.10
C LYS A 161 -1.51 9.63 7.04
N ILE A 162 -2.65 8.95 7.14
CA ILE A 162 -3.72 9.10 6.13
C ILE A 162 -4.22 10.55 6.12
N ASN A 163 -4.41 11.11 4.93
CA ASN A 163 -4.70 12.52 4.66
C ASN A 163 -3.58 13.51 5.03
N ALA A 164 -2.46 13.05 5.59
CA ALA A 164 -1.29 13.91 5.76
C ALA A 164 -0.65 14.20 4.39
N THR A 165 -0.12 15.41 4.24
CA THR A 165 0.52 15.86 3.01
C THR A 165 2.05 15.75 3.12
N THR A 166 2.68 15.31 2.05
CA THR A 166 4.12 15.41 1.78
C THR A 166 4.32 16.13 0.44
N LEU A 167 5.57 16.47 0.10
CA LEU A 167 5.91 17.05 -1.20
C LEU A 167 6.61 16.02 -2.10
N ASP A 168 6.32 16.07 -3.39
CA ASP A 168 7.04 15.31 -4.42
C ASP A 168 8.36 15.99 -4.85
N LEU A 169 9.01 15.46 -5.91
CA LEU A 169 10.25 16.02 -6.47
C LEU A 169 10.12 17.46 -6.99
N TYR A 170 8.91 17.90 -7.30
CA TYR A 170 8.61 19.23 -7.86
C TYR A 170 8.02 20.18 -6.82
N GLY A 171 7.93 19.76 -5.55
CA GLY A 171 7.29 20.55 -4.50
C GLY A 171 5.76 20.54 -4.58
N LEU A 172 5.17 19.60 -5.32
CA LEU A 172 3.71 19.44 -5.40
C LEU A 172 3.21 18.57 -4.24
N PRO A 173 2.01 18.86 -3.70
CA PRO A 173 1.45 18.12 -2.59
C PRO A 173 1.02 16.70 -3.01
N VAL A 174 1.50 15.72 -2.25
CA VAL A 174 1.10 14.31 -2.29
C VAL A 174 0.42 13.99 -0.97
N ILE A 175 -0.75 13.37 -1.01
CA ILE A 175 -1.57 13.05 0.15
C ILE A 175 -1.49 11.54 0.39
N PHE A 176 -1.18 11.14 1.61
CA PHE A 176 -1.21 9.72 1.94
C PHE A 176 -2.65 9.19 2.00
N SER A 177 -2.87 8.01 1.45
CA SER A 177 -4.18 7.35 1.34
C SER A 177 -4.22 6.06 2.15
N ALA A 178 -5.44 5.64 2.50
CA ALA A 178 -5.72 4.35 3.13
C ALA A 178 -5.53 3.18 2.15
N GLN A 179 -5.51 3.46 0.85
CA GLN A 179 -5.47 2.49 -0.24
C GLN A 179 -4.30 2.82 -1.17
N GLY A 180 -3.81 1.83 -1.91
CA GLY A 180 -2.80 2.06 -2.93
C GLY A 180 -2.21 0.79 -3.54
N GLN A 181 -1.25 1.00 -4.44
CA GLN A 181 -0.56 -0.06 -5.17
C GLN A 181 0.90 -0.08 -4.78
N LEU A 182 1.40 -1.27 -4.45
CA LEU A 182 2.75 -1.50 -3.97
C LEU A 182 3.46 -2.51 -4.86
N THR A 183 4.75 -2.31 -5.12
CA THR A 183 5.63 -3.32 -5.69
C THR A 183 6.71 -3.68 -4.69
N PHE A 184 6.80 -4.96 -4.34
CA PHE A 184 7.78 -5.52 -3.42
C PHE A 184 8.91 -6.22 -4.17
N TRP A 185 10.13 -6.12 -3.66
CA TRP A 185 11.29 -6.88 -4.11
C TRP A 185 12.18 -7.20 -2.91
N PHE A 186 12.52 -8.48 -2.72
CA PHE A 186 13.27 -8.98 -1.57
C PHE A 186 14.67 -9.42 -1.99
N GLU A 187 15.70 -9.03 -1.23
CA GLU A 187 17.09 -9.47 -1.41
C GLU A 187 17.42 -10.72 -0.62
#